data_AF-I8Z4N9-F1
#
_entry.id   AF-I8Z4N9-F1
#
_cell.length_a   1.000
_cell.length_b   1.000
_cell.length_c   1.000
_cell.angle_alpha   90.00
_cell.angle_beta   90.00
_cell.angle_gamma   90.00
#
_symmetry.space_group_name_H-M   'P 1'
#
loop_
_entity.id
_entity.type
_entity.pdbx_description
1 polymer ?
#
loop_
_entity_poly.entity_id
_entity_poly.type
_entity_poly.pdbx_seq_one_letter_code
_entity_poly.pdbx_strand_id
1 'polypeptide(L)'
;MKKLFYLFALVYACVSLVSCEEEDNAIKLTINTSVYDVVKDLKDAKGDLYFTDELSDGLRIRVSFLVVKQAGNDVSIVANDSRYLSNISAIASYTTEELEPGDYSVIVTSDFVKGNIEYNQVSINKQYKGLSVECLQSAGVYNAFGTAYMSDIVMDSKKEITLNTVRKGGLVTFLLKNTDKMTDDSYTLTMEKFTYTAYGKFGDDFSYRTEAMQHKWTAGMTAAQHYCAATGAVIDPMTLGWQGDTYKIKLGNGKDVVLELDFATGKVTSK
;
A
#
# COMPACT_ATOMS: atom_id res chain seq x y z
N MET A 1 51.82 -46.10 12.63
CA MET A 1 51.31 -45.17 11.60
C MET A 1 50.19 -45.71 10.69
N LYS A 2 49.74 -46.98 10.80
CA LYS A 2 48.61 -47.48 9.97
C LYS A 2 47.20 -47.28 10.58
N LYS A 3 47.06 -47.20 11.91
CA LYS A 3 45.74 -47.02 12.56
C LYS A 3 45.21 -45.58 12.56
N LEU A 4 46.09 -44.58 12.41
CA LEU A 4 45.69 -43.17 12.38
C LEU A 4 45.17 -42.73 10.99
N PHE A 5 45.63 -43.40 9.92
CA PHE A 5 45.19 -43.14 8.54
C PHE A 5 43.74 -43.61 8.29
N TYR A 6 43.32 -44.71 8.91
CA TYR A 6 41.94 -45.19 8.76
C TYR A 6 40.92 -44.29 9.45
N LEU A 7 41.29 -43.60 10.54
CA LEU A 7 40.39 -42.67 11.22
C LEU A 7 40.20 -41.38 10.40
N PHE A 8 41.26 -40.89 9.74
CA PHE A 8 41.17 -39.74 8.84
C PHE A 8 40.37 -40.03 7.58
N ALA A 9 40.49 -41.23 6.99
CA ALA A 9 39.72 -41.62 5.82
C ALA A 9 38.23 -41.81 6.14
N LEU A 10 37.88 -42.33 7.33
CA LEU A 10 36.49 -42.50 7.75
C LEU A 10 35.81 -41.14 8.04
N VAL A 11 36.54 -40.22 8.67
CA VAL A 11 36.03 -38.86 8.94
C VAL A 11 35.87 -38.07 7.63
N TYR A 12 36.78 -38.22 6.66
CA TYR A 12 36.63 -37.56 5.36
C TYR A 12 35.42 -38.11 4.57
N ALA A 13 35.17 -39.42 4.62
CA ALA A 13 33.99 -40.04 4.01
C ALA A 13 32.68 -39.63 4.69
N CYS A 14 32.68 -39.45 6.02
CA CYS A 14 31.52 -38.93 6.75
C CYS A 14 31.29 -37.44 6.52
N VAL A 15 32.31 -36.63 6.32
CA VAL A 15 32.16 -35.19 6.01
C VAL A 15 31.70 -34.97 4.57
N SER A 16 32.06 -35.86 3.62
CA SER A 16 31.52 -35.82 2.25
C SER A 16 30.08 -36.33 2.12
N LEU A 17 29.51 -36.93 3.17
CA LEU A 17 28.12 -37.43 3.19
C LEU A 17 27.14 -36.50 3.94
N VAL A 18 27.62 -35.37 4.50
CA VAL A 18 26.82 -34.43 5.31
C VAL A 18 26.59 -33.08 4.61
N SER A 19 26.93 -32.93 3.34
CA SER A 19 26.45 -31.80 2.53
C SER A 19 26.10 -32.19 1.10
N CYS A 20 25.29 -33.24 0.93
CA CYS A 20 24.20 -33.07 -0.02
C CYS A 20 23.17 -32.19 0.70
N GLU A 21 23.42 -30.88 0.75
CA GLU A 21 22.28 -29.98 0.60
C GLU A 21 21.70 -30.41 -0.74
N GLU A 22 20.56 -31.12 -0.72
CA GLU A 22 19.78 -31.27 -1.94
C GLU A 22 19.64 -29.86 -2.47
N GLU A 23 20.33 -29.55 -3.58
CA GLU A 23 20.04 -28.33 -4.32
C GLU A 23 18.55 -28.38 -4.59
N ASP A 24 17.81 -27.55 -3.86
CA ASP A 24 16.37 -27.43 -3.95
C ASP A 24 16.07 -26.94 -5.37
N ASN A 25 15.97 -27.90 -6.28
CA ASN A 25 15.68 -27.69 -7.69
C ASN A 25 14.25 -27.18 -7.90
N ALA A 26 13.46 -27.05 -6.82
CA ALA A 26 12.15 -26.45 -6.87
C ALA A 26 12.25 -25.00 -7.37
N ILE A 27 11.51 -24.71 -8.43
CA ILE A 27 11.41 -23.37 -9.00
C ILE A 27 10.55 -22.55 -8.04
N LYS A 28 11.18 -21.65 -7.28
CA LYS A 28 10.51 -20.78 -6.29
C LYS A 28 10.79 -19.32 -6.57
N LEU A 29 9.80 -18.46 -6.32
CA LEU A 29 9.95 -17.02 -6.43
C LEU A 29 9.93 -16.39 -5.04
N THR A 30 11.01 -15.69 -4.67
CA THR A 30 11.08 -14.86 -3.48
C THR A 30 10.87 -13.39 -3.88
N ILE A 31 9.96 -12.71 -3.18
CA ILE A 31 9.59 -11.32 -3.43
C ILE A 31 9.88 -10.53 -2.17
N ASN A 32 10.75 -9.53 -2.29
CA ASN A 32 11.08 -8.60 -1.23
C ASN A 32 10.44 -7.24 -1.53
N THR A 33 9.78 -6.64 -0.54
CA THR A 33 9.07 -5.37 -0.71
C THR A 33 9.32 -4.45 0.48
N SER A 34 9.80 -3.24 0.17
CA SER A 34 9.76 -2.09 1.08
C SER A 34 8.47 -1.30 0.90
N VAL A 35 7.98 -0.76 2.02
CA VAL A 35 6.81 0.13 2.10
C VAL A 35 7.19 1.59 2.37
N TYR A 36 8.50 1.88 2.42
CA TYR A 36 9.02 3.19 2.83
C TYR A 36 8.47 4.34 1.98
N ASP A 37 8.42 4.18 0.66
CA ASP A 37 7.90 5.20 -0.27
C ASP A 37 6.40 5.46 -0.14
N VAL A 38 5.67 4.60 0.58
CA VAL A 38 4.25 4.81 0.88
C VAL A 38 4.06 5.75 2.06
N VAL A 39 4.99 5.76 3.01
CA VAL A 39 4.78 6.37 4.34
C VAL A 39 5.72 7.52 4.64
N LYS A 40 6.91 7.57 4.03
CA LYS A 40 7.98 8.51 4.38
C LYS A 40 7.62 10.00 4.29
N ASP A 41 6.66 10.33 3.42
CA ASP A 41 6.26 11.72 3.16
C ASP A 41 4.89 12.06 3.77
N LEU A 42 4.24 11.12 4.46
CA LEU A 42 2.96 11.37 5.14
C LEU A 42 3.20 12.32 6.32
N LYS A 43 2.42 13.41 6.35
CA LYS A 43 2.53 14.46 7.37
C LYS A 43 1.28 14.57 8.21
N ASP A 44 1.46 14.95 9.47
CA ASP A 44 0.37 15.35 10.34
C ASP A 44 -0.17 16.74 9.96
N ALA A 45 -1.19 17.19 10.70
CA ALA A 45 -1.80 18.50 10.46
C ALA A 45 -0.86 19.70 10.74
N LYS A 46 0.23 19.52 11.47
CA LYS A 46 1.23 20.56 11.74
C LYS A 46 2.29 20.62 10.65
N GLY A 47 2.33 19.61 9.77
CA GLY A 47 3.30 19.48 8.70
C GLY A 47 4.53 18.65 9.09
N ASP A 48 4.52 18.05 10.28
CA ASP A 48 5.57 17.16 10.75
C ASP A 48 5.38 15.77 10.14
N LEU A 49 6.47 15.02 9.94
CA LEU A 49 6.37 13.64 9.46
C LEU A 49 5.57 12.80 10.46
N TYR A 50 4.57 12.08 9.96
CA TYR A 50 3.71 11.25 10.81
C TYR A 50 4.44 10.00 11.29
N PHE A 51 5.34 9.46 10.46
CA PHE A 51 6.12 8.26 10.75
C PHE A 51 7.60 8.55 10.52
N THR A 52 8.42 8.37 11.55
CA THR A 52 9.87 8.51 11.45
C THR A 52 10.61 7.19 11.65
N ASP A 53 10.02 6.26 12.43
CA ASP A 53 10.66 5.02 12.87
C ASP A 53 9.62 3.89 13.03
N GLU A 54 9.63 3.20 14.17
CA GLU A 54 8.63 2.19 14.54
C GLU A 54 7.22 2.77 14.56
N LEU A 55 6.27 1.97 14.09
CA LEU A 55 4.87 2.32 14.12
C LEU A 55 4.36 2.25 15.57
N SER A 56 3.45 3.16 15.90
CA SER A 56 2.80 3.18 17.22
C SER A 56 2.15 1.85 17.57
N ASP A 57 2.02 1.56 18.87
CA ASP A 57 1.54 0.27 19.35
C ASP A 57 0.19 -0.14 18.71
N GLY A 58 0.16 -1.39 18.24
CA GLY A 58 -0.95 -2.00 17.52
C GLY A 58 -1.11 -1.59 16.04
N LEU A 59 -0.43 -0.54 15.56
CA LEU A 59 -0.43 -0.14 14.15
C LEU A 59 0.59 -0.96 13.36
N ARG A 60 0.16 -1.53 12.23
CA ARG A 60 1.01 -2.31 11.34
C ARG A 60 0.73 -1.94 9.88
N ILE A 61 1.71 -2.11 9.02
CA ILE A 61 1.52 -2.07 7.57
C ILE A 61 1.35 -3.51 7.09
N ARG A 62 0.19 -3.81 6.51
CA ARG A 62 -0.06 -5.06 5.79
C ARG A 62 0.56 -4.94 4.40
N VAL A 63 1.28 -5.96 3.96
CA VAL A 63 1.80 -6.12 2.59
C VAL A 63 1.18 -7.38 2.02
N SER A 64 0.36 -7.24 0.99
CA SER A 64 -0.33 -8.34 0.32
C SER A 64 0.32 -8.63 -1.02
N PHE A 65 0.71 -9.89 -1.21
CA PHE A 65 1.37 -10.39 -2.40
C PHE A 65 0.37 -11.19 -3.24
N LEU A 66 0.40 -11.01 -4.55
CA LEU A 66 -0.33 -11.82 -5.51
C LEU A 66 0.59 -12.19 -6.67
N VAL A 67 0.72 -13.49 -6.92
CA VAL A 67 1.50 -14.03 -8.04
C VAL A 67 0.53 -14.64 -9.05
N VAL A 68 0.70 -14.24 -10.31
CA VAL A 68 -0.10 -14.74 -11.42
C VAL A 68 0.80 -15.40 -12.47
N LYS A 69 0.35 -16.53 -13.03
CA LYS A 69 0.99 -17.20 -14.16
C LYS A 69 0.33 -16.73 -15.45
N GLN A 70 1.12 -16.41 -16.45
CA GLN A 70 0.68 -16.11 -17.81
C GLN A 70 0.85 -17.35 -18.70
N ALA A 71 -0.19 -17.70 -19.44
CA ALA A 71 -0.20 -18.78 -20.42
C ALA A 71 -0.91 -18.31 -21.69
N GLY A 72 -0.16 -17.68 -22.60
CA GLY A 72 -0.75 -17.04 -23.78
C GLY A 72 -1.66 -15.87 -23.38
N ASN A 73 -2.96 -15.98 -23.68
CA ASN A 73 -3.96 -14.99 -23.28
C ASN A 73 -4.60 -15.28 -21.91
N ASP A 74 -4.32 -16.45 -21.31
CA ASP A 74 -4.89 -16.86 -20.03
C ASP A 74 -3.99 -16.42 -18.87
N VAL A 75 -4.63 -15.96 -17.79
CA VAL A 75 -3.95 -15.54 -16.55
C VAL A 75 -4.60 -16.25 -15.36
N SER A 76 -3.79 -16.94 -14.56
CA SER A 76 -4.24 -17.66 -13.36
C SER A 76 -3.53 -17.14 -12.12
N ILE A 77 -4.25 -17.06 -11.01
CA ILE A 77 -3.66 -16.77 -9.69
C ILE A 77 -3.09 -18.08 -9.17
N VAL A 78 -1.80 -18.07 -8.84
CA VAL A 78 -1.07 -19.27 -8.40
C VAL A 78 -0.61 -19.18 -6.97
N ALA A 79 -0.39 -17.98 -6.44
CA ALA A 79 0.06 -17.78 -5.08
C ALA A 79 -0.41 -16.43 -4.55
N ASN A 80 -0.72 -16.37 -3.25
CA ASN A 80 -1.01 -15.13 -2.55
C ASN A 80 -0.69 -15.31 -1.06
N ASP A 81 -0.25 -14.23 -0.41
CA ASP A 81 0.02 -14.22 1.02
C ASP A 81 0.04 -12.78 1.53
N SER A 82 0.11 -12.59 2.85
CA SER A 82 0.30 -11.27 3.46
C SER A 82 1.35 -11.29 4.57
N ARG A 83 2.06 -10.18 4.70
CA ARG A 83 3.01 -9.91 5.79
C ARG A 83 2.60 -8.63 6.52
N TYR A 84 3.00 -8.52 7.78
CA TYR A 84 2.68 -7.37 8.62
C TYR A 84 3.97 -6.79 9.18
N LEU A 85 4.19 -5.50 8.96
CA LEU A 85 5.37 -4.77 9.39
C LEU A 85 5.01 -3.80 10.50
N SER A 86 5.78 -3.78 11.58
CA SER A 86 5.68 -2.79 12.66
C SER A 86 6.70 -1.66 12.53
N ASN A 87 7.55 -1.69 11.50
CA ASN A 87 8.60 -0.70 11.28
C ASN A 87 8.63 -0.33 9.79
N ILE A 88 8.65 0.98 9.50
CA ILE A 88 8.62 1.52 8.14
C ILE A 88 9.87 1.20 7.30
N SER A 89 10.99 0.87 7.94
CA SER A 89 12.23 0.47 7.27
C SER A 89 12.35 -1.04 7.06
N ALA A 90 11.39 -1.83 7.56
CA ALA A 90 11.42 -3.28 7.41
C ALA A 90 11.09 -3.71 5.97
N ILE A 91 11.65 -4.84 5.57
CA ILE A 91 11.36 -5.50 4.29
C ILE A 91 10.38 -6.64 4.56
N ALA A 92 9.25 -6.63 3.88
CA ALA A 92 8.39 -7.80 3.80
C ALA A 92 8.96 -8.77 2.77
N SER A 93 9.05 -10.06 3.12
CA SER A 93 9.50 -11.11 2.22
C SER A 93 8.46 -12.24 2.13
N TYR A 94 8.21 -12.69 0.91
CA TYR A 94 7.34 -13.83 0.61
C TYR A 94 8.03 -14.75 -0.40
N THR A 95 8.12 -16.03 -0.09
CA THR A 95 8.60 -17.08 -1.00
C THR A 95 7.44 -17.98 -1.35
N THR A 96 7.18 -18.19 -2.64
CA THR A 96 6.11 -19.09 -3.11
C THR A 96 6.40 -20.55 -2.75
N GLU A 97 5.36 -21.37 -2.81
CA GLU A 97 5.54 -22.81 -3.02
C GLU A 97 6.21 -23.07 -4.39
N GLU A 98 6.50 -24.33 -4.70
CA GLU A 98 7.08 -24.72 -5.98
C GLU A 98 6.15 -24.30 -7.14
N LEU A 99 6.75 -23.66 -8.14
CA LEU A 99 6.10 -23.18 -9.35
C LEU A 99 6.49 -24.06 -10.53
N GLU A 100 5.62 -24.12 -11.52
CA GLU A 100 5.97 -24.68 -12.82
C GLU A 100 6.85 -23.70 -13.61
N PRO A 101 7.64 -24.18 -14.60
CA PRO A 101 8.25 -23.28 -15.56
C PRO A 101 7.21 -22.43 -16.31
N GLY A 102 7.55 -21.19 -16.62
CA GLY A 102 6.70 -20.30 -17.43
C GLY A 102 6.87 -18.82 -17.09
N ASP A 103 5.96 -17.99 -17.59
CA ASP A 103 5.99 -16.54 -17.40
C ASP A 103 5.05 -16.12 -16.28
N TYR A 104 5.54 -15.25 -15.40
CA TYR A 104 4.82 -14.82 -14.20
C TYR A 104 4.76 -13.30 -14.10
N SER A 105 3.83 -12.84 -13.27
CA SER A 105 3.77 -11.46 -12.82
C SER A 105 3.44 -11.39 -11.35
N VAL A 106 3.91 -10.34 -10.70
CA VAL A 106 3.71 -10.11 -9.28
C VAL A 106 3.04 -8.76 -9.10
N ILE A 107 2.00 -8.75 -8.28
CA ILE A 107 1.31 -7.55 -7.81
C ILE A 107 1.48 -7.50 -6.31
N VAL A 108 1.88 -6.35 -5.77
CA VAL A 108 1.98 -6.12 -4.33
C VAL A 108 1.16 -4.89 -3.98
N THR A 109 0.40 -4.96 -2.89
CA THR A 109 -0.25 -3.80 -2.28
C THR A 109 0.18 -3.68 -0.83
N SER A 110 0.21 -2.47 -0.29
CA SER A 110 0.47 -2.23 1.12
C SER A 110 -0.46 -1.19 1.70
N ASP A 111 -1.00 -1.43 2.90
CA ASP A 111 -1.94 -0.56 3.59
C ASP A 111 -1.81 -0.65 5.11
N PHE A 112 -2.46 0.25 5.86
CA PHE A 112 -2.44 0.23 7.32
C PHE A 112 -3.55 -0.65 7.92
N VAL A 113 -3.22 -1.30 9.04
CA VAL A 113 -4.17 -1.99 9.92
C VAL A 113 -3.83 -1.68 11.39
N LYS A 114 -4.82 -1.60 12.27
CA LYS A 114 -4.59 -1.37 13.70
C LYS A 114 -5.37 -2.35 14.57
N GLY A 115 -4.68 -3.28 15.22
CA GLY A 115 -5.34 -4.38 15.95
C GLY A 115 -6.28 -5.15 15.02
N ASN A 116 -7.60 -5.10 15.31
CA ASN A 116 -8.66 -5.69 14.49
C ASN A 116 -9.36 -4.66 13.57
N ILE A 117 -8.88 -3.42 13.52
CA ILE A 117 -9.44 -2.34 12.70
C ILE A 117 -8.78 -2.37 11.33
N GLU A 118 -9.59 -2.54 10.30
CA GLU A 118 -9.21 -2.35 8.90
C GLU A 118 -9.64 -0.96 8.44
N TYR A 119 -8.69 -0.15 7.97
CA TYR A 119 -8.99 1.14 7.34
C TYR A 119 -9.33 0.95 5.86
N ASN A 120 -8.61 0.02 5.23
CA ASN A 120 -8.88 -0.46 3.88
C ASN A 120 -9.11 -1.97 3.89
N GLN A 121 -10.00 -2.45 3.01
CA GLN A 121 -10.14 -3.85 2.69
C GLN A 121 -9.28 -4.17 1.47
N VAL A 122 -8.41 -5.18 1.59
CA VAL A 122 -7.65 -5.72 0.46
C VAL A 122 -8.25 -7.06 0.06
N SER A 123 -8.64 -7.20 -1.21
CA SER A 123 -9.26 -8.42 -1.74
C SER A 123 -8.72 -8.79 -3.13
N ILE A 124 -8.76 -10.08 -3.44
CA ILE A 124 -8.41 -10.58 -4.77
C ILE A 124 -9.56 -10.31 -5.73
N ASN A 125 -9.30 -9.52 -6.77
CA ASN A 125 -10.25 -9.30 -7.85
C ASN A 125 -10.14 -10.43 -8.88
N LYS A 126 -11.09 -11.37 -8.87
CA LYS A 126 -11.07 -12.54 -9.77
C LYS A 126 -11.32 -12.19 -11.23
N GLN A 127 -12.03 -11.10 -11.52
CA GLN A 127 -12.32 -10.64 -12.87
C GLN A 127 -11.05 -10.10 -13.53
N TYR A 128 -10.33 -9.24 -12.81
CA TYR A 128 -9.13 -8.57 -13.32
C TYR A 128 -7.80 -9.25 -12.94
N LYS A 129 -7.86 -10.36 -12.18
CA LYS A 129 -6.68 -11.10 -11.69
C LYS A 129 -5.69 -10.21 -10.94
N GLY A 130 -6.22 -9.28 -10.13
CA GLY A 130 -5.46 -8.27 -9.41
C GLY A 130 -5.83 -8.17 -7.94
N LEU A 131 -5.31 -7.14 -7.28
CA LEU A 131 -5.66 -6.79 -5.90
C LEU A 131 -6.50 -5.52 -5.89
N SER A 132 -7.64 -5.56 -5.22
CA SER A 132 -8.50 -4.40 -4.96
C SER A 132 -8.28 -3.89 -3.54
N VAL A 133 -8.11 -2.58 -3.40
CA VAL A 133 -8.04 -1.83 -2.14
C VAL A 133 -9.28 -0.95 -2.04
N GLU A 134 -10.16 -1.24 -1.08
CA GLU A 134 -11.39 -0.50 -0.84
C GLU A 134 -11.31 0.27 0.49
N CYS A 135 -11.60 1.56 0.46
CA CYS A 135 -11.70 2.39 1.66
C CYS A 135 -12.97 2.01 2.44
N LEU A 136 -12.80 1.48 3.65
CA LEU A 136 -13.94 1.11 4.51
C LEU A 136 -14.51 2.31 5.27
N GLN A 137 -13.63 3.23 5.66
CA GLN A 137 -13.97 4.43 6.42
C GLN A 137 -12.93 5.54 6.18
N SER A 138 -13.37 6.78 6.38
CA SER A 138 -12.48 7.94 6.38
C SER A 138 -11.66 8.00 7.67
N ALA A 139 -10.36 7.76 7.56
CA ALA A 139 -9.39 7.67 8.65
C ALA A 139 -8.10 8.45 8.34
N GLY A 140 -8.16 9.39 7.39
CA GLY A 140 -7.05 10.27 7.03
C GLY A 140 -5.80 9.48 6.62
N VAL A 141 -4.67 9.78 7.26
CA VAL A 141 -3.36 9.14 6.98
C VAL A 141 -3.41 7.61 6.97
N TYR A 142 -4.29 7.00 7.76
CA TYR A 142 -4.39 5.54 7.89
C TYR A 142 -5.08 4.85 6.70
N ASN A 143 -5.74 5.60 5.81
CA ASN A 143 -6.19 5.04 4.54
C ASN A 143 -5.09 5.01 3.47
N ALA A 144 -3.90 5.56 3.74
CA ALA A 144 -2.82 5.55 2.77
C ALA A 144 -2.44 4.12 2.36
N PHE A 145 -2.20 3.93 1.07
CA PHE A 145 -1.81 2.66 0.50
C PHE A 145 -0.85 2.86 -0.66
N GLY A 146 -0.11 1.80 -0.99
CA GLY A 146 0.78 1.76 -2.13
C GLY A 146 0.62 0.47 -2.91
N THR A 147 1.08 0.51 -4.16
CA THR A 147 1.06 -0.66 -5.04
C THR A 147 2.36 -0.79 -5.82
N ALA A 148 2.66 -2.01 -6.25
CA ALA A 148 3.79 -2.35 -7.08
C ALA A 148 3.39 -3.44 -8.08
N TYR A 149 4.02 -3.45 -9.25
CA TYR A 149 3.80 -4.46 -10.26
C TYR A 149 5.08 -4.78 -11.02
N MET A 150 5.31 -6.07 -11.29
CA MET A 150 6.36 -6.54 -12.19
C MET A 150 5.79 -7.65 -13.08
N SER A 151 6.02 -7.54 -14.39
CA SER A 151 5.63 -8.52 -15.40
C SER A 151 6.83 -9.27 -15.97
N ASP A 152 6.53 -10.26 -16.83
CA ASP A 152 7.51 -10.93 -17.69
C ASP A 152 8.65 -11.61 -16.89
N ILE A 153 8.29 -12.12 -15.71
CA ILE A 153 9.19 -12.89 -14.85
C ILE A 153 9.20 -14.32 -15.39
N VAL A 154 10.18 -14.64 -16.22
CA VAL A 154 10.42 -16.01 -16.68
C VAL A 154 10.87 -16.84 -15.49
N MET A 155 10.24 -17.97 -15.20
CA MET A 155 10.61 -18.91 -14.15
C MET A 155 11.07 -20.21 -14.79
N ASP A 156 12.34 -20.54 -14.57
CA ASP A 156 13.04 -21.75 -15.01
C ASP A 156 13.96 -22.31 -13.90
N SER A 157 14.17 -21.50 -12.86
CA SER A 157 14.92 -21.81 -11.64
C SER A 157 14.36 -20.98 -10.49
N LYS A 158 14.87 -21.18 -9.27
CA LYS A 158 14.65 -20.25 -8.17
C LYS A 158 15.07 -18.82 -8.56
N LYS A 159 14.26 -17.83 -8.19
CA LYS A 159 14.53 -16.39 -8.41
C LYS A 159 14.16 -15.57 -7.18
N GLU A 160 14.87 -14.47 -7.00
CA GLU A 160 14.60 -13.46 -5.98
C GLU A 160 14.46 -12.09 -6.65
N ILE A 161 13.39 -11.37 -6.33
CA ILE A 161 13.11 -10.03 -6.86
C ILE A 161 12.89 -9.04 -5.73
N THR A 162 13.16 -7.77 -6.00
CA THR A 162 12.75 -6.65 -5.15
C THR A 162 11.69 -5.84 -5.88
N LEU A 163 10.55 -5.62 -5.23
CA LEU A 163 9.40 -4.93 -5.80
C LEU A 163 8.74 -4.07 -4.72
N ASN A 164 9.12 -2.79 -4.67
CA ASN A 164 8.68 -1.85 -3.64
C ASN A 164 7.36 -1.17 -4.01
N THR A 165 6.48 -0.97 -3.03
CA THR A 165 5.21 -0.27 -3.25
C THR A 165 5.38 1.24 -3.30
N VAL A 166 4.63 1.89 -4.19
CA VAL A 166 4.59 3.35 -4.34
C VAL A 166 3.20 3.85 -4.01
N ARG A 167 3.11 4.96 -3.27
CA ARG A 167 1.85 5.58 -2.83
C ARG A 167 0.90 5.87 -3.99
N LYS A 168 -0.38 5.50 -3.86
CA LYS A 168 -1.45 5.75 -4.85
C LYS A 168 -2.49 6.71 -4.29
N GLY A 169 -2.26 8.01 -4.49
CA GLY A 169 -3.07 9.08 -3.92
C GLY A 169 -2.26 10.08 -3.11
N GLY A 170 -2.96 10.98 -2.44
CA GLY A 170 -2.38 12.04 -1.61
C GLY A 170 -3.26 12.35 -0.40
N LEU A 171 -2.64 12.94 0.61
CA LEU A 171 -3.28 13.41 1.82
C LEU A 171 -3.76 14.85 1.62
N VAL A 172 -5.03 15.10 1.84
CA VAL A 172 -5.60 16.44 1.91
C VAL A 172 -5.77 16.82 3.37
N THR A 173 -5.12 17.89 3.79
CA THR A 173 -5.20 18.43 5.15
C THR A 173 -5.94 19.75 5.12
N PHE A 174 -7.03 19.85 5.85
CA PHE A 174 -7.73 21.10 6.12
C PHE A 174 -7.27 21.66 7.47
N LEU A 175 -6.66 22.84 7.48
CA LEU A 175 -6.33 23.62 8.66
C LEU A 175 -7.49 24.57 8.96
N LEU A 176 -8.01 24.52 10.19
CA LEU A 176 -9.21 25.25 10.61
C LEU A 176 -8.79 26.49 11.38
N LYS A 177 -9.20 27.67 10.91
CA LYS A 177 -8.78 28.96 11.46
C LYS A 177 -9.96 29.85 11.84
N ASN A 178 -9.86 30.56 12.96
CA ASN A 178 -10.95 31.38 13.52
C ASN A 178 -12.19 30.53 13.85
N THR A 179 -11.98 29.34 14.41
CA THR A 179 -13.06 28.38 14.72
C THR A 179 -14.08 28.92 15.72
N ASP A 180 -13.76 29.97 16.47
CA ASP A 180 -14.70 30.72 17.33
C ASP A 180 -15.76 31.49 16.52
N LYS A 181 -15.54 31.68 15.22
CA LYS A 181 -16.49 32.31 14.26
C LYS A 181 -17.25 31.30 13.42
N MET A 182 -17.12 30.01 13.71
CA MET A 182 -17.80 28.94 12.98
C MET A 182 -19.33 29.10 13.08
N THR A 183 -19.98 29.25 11.92
CA THR A 183 -21.45 29.30 11.80
C THR A 183 -22.07 27.96 11.42
N ASP A 184 -21.29 27.07 10.82
CA ASP A 184 -21.68 25.73 10.39
C ASP A 184 -20.68 24.70 10.89
N ASP A 185 -21.17 23.58 11.41
CA ASP A 185 -20.36 22.49 11.97
C ASP A 185 -20.03 21.38 10.96
N SER A 186 -20.29 21.62 9.67
CA SER A 186 -20.12 20.60 8.63
C SER A 186 -19.63 21.14 7.29
N TYR A 187 -19.15 20.24 6.46
CA TYR A 187 -18.73 20.45 5.08
C TYR A 187 -19.05 19.20 4.27
N THR A 188 -19.01 19.34 2.95
CA THR A 188 -19.26 18.21 2.06
C THR A 188 -17.99 17.88 1.28
N LEU A 189 -17.59 16.60 1.30
CA LEU A 189 -16.49 16.11 0.49
C LEU A 189 -16.99 15.06 -0.50
N THR A 190 -16.78 15.35 -1.79
CA THR A 190 -17.07 14.41 -2.87
C THR A 190 -15.76 13.74 -3.28
N MET A 191 -15.36 12.67 -2.55
CA MET A 191 -14.29 11.72 -2.94
C MET A 191 -13.92 10.64 -1.90
N GLU A 192 -14.60 10.55 -0.75
CA GLU A 192 -14.06 9.79 0.40
C GLU A 192 -14.19 8.26 0.36
N LYS A 193 -14.94 7.72 -0.59
CA LYS A 193 -15.02 6.27 -0.78
C LYS A 193 -14.46 5.89 -2.13
N PHE A 194 -13.36 5.16 -2.09
CA PHE A 194 -12.69 4.66 -3.26
C PHE A 194 -12.58 3.15 -3.25
N THR A 195 -12.65 2.56 -4.44
CA THR A 195 -12.18 1.22 -4.72
C THR A 195 -11.14 1.32 -5.82
N TYR A 196 -9.90 1.03 -5.46
CA TYR A 196 -8.75 0.99 -6.36
C TYR A 196 -8.46 -0.46 -6.72
N THR A 197 -8.28 -0.79 -8.00
CA THR A 197 -7.83 -2.12 -8.42
C THR A 197 -6.48 -2.01 -9.11
N ALA A 198 -5.47 -2.68 -8.56
CA ALA A 198 -4.17 -2.91 -9.19
C ALA A 198 -4.22 -4.22 -9.98
N TYR A 199 -4.15 -4.15 -11.31
CA TYR A 199 -4.20 -5.35 -12.17
C TYR A 199 -3.19 -5.27 -13.32
N GLY A 200 -1.91 -5.18 -12.96
CA GLY A 200 -0.77 -5.47 -13.83
C GLY A 200 -0.78 -4.88 -15.25
N LYS A 201 -0.52 -5.71 -16.27
CA LYS A 201 -0.46 -5.36 -17.71
C LYS A 201 -1.73 -4.68 -18.24
N PHE A 202 -2.83 -4.78 -17.50
CA PHE A 202 -4.11 -4.19 -17.86
C PHE A 202 -4.35 -2.80 -17.22
N GLY A 203 -3.41 -2.32 -16.39
CA GLY A 203 -3.39 -0.98 -15.80
C GLY A 203 -3.94 -0.90 -14.37
N ASP A 204 -4.27 0.33 -13.99
CA ASP A 204 -4.94 0.67 -12.73
C ASP A 204 -6.36 1.15 -13.05
N ASP A 205 -7.37 0.70 -12.30
CA ASP A 205 -8.78 1.07 -12.45
C ASP A 205 -9.28 1.60 -11.12
N PHE A 206 -10.15 2.59 -11.25
CA PHE A 206 -10.66 3.35 -10.14
C PHE A 206 -12.16 3.47 -10.27
N SER A 207 -12.88 2.81 -9.37
CA SER A 207 -14.30 3.08 -9.18
C SER A 207 -14.45 3.94 -7.94
N TYR A 208 -14.91 5.16 -8.15
CA TYR A 208 -15.28 6.06 -7.08
C TYR A 208 -16.74 5.80 -6.68
N ARG A 209 -17.05 5.89 -5.39
CA ARG A 209 -18.42 6.19 -4.95
C ARG A 209 -18.43 7.67 -4.54
N THR A 210 -18.68 8.56 -5.50
CA THR A 210 -18.69 10.03 -5.35
C THR A 210 -20.01 10.56 -4.81
N GLU A 211 -20.64 9.86 -3.89
CA GLU A 211 -21.73 10.52 -3.18
C GLU A 211 -21.08 11.57 -2.27
N ALA A 212 -21.56 12.81 -2.41
CA ALA A 212 -21.22 13.91 -1.53
C ALA A 212 -21.44 13.47 -0.08
N MET A 213 -20.34 13.30 0.67
CA MET A 213 -20.42 12.90 2.06
C MET A 213 -20.36 14.15 2.93
N GLN A 214 -21.31 14.27 3.86
CA GLN A 214 -21.28 15.33 4.85
C GLN A 214 -20.36 14.90 5.99
N HIS A 215 -19.34 15.70 6.24
CA HIS A 215 -18.40 15.56 7.33
C HIS A 215 -18.71 16.61 8.38
N LYS A 216 -18.62 16.20 9.64
CA LYS A 216 -18.76 17.10 10.78
C LYS A 216 -17.39 17.43 11.33
N TRP A 217 -17.17 18.69 11.68
CA TRP A 217 -16.09 19.08 12.57
C TRP A 217 -16.67 19.26 13.97
N THR A 218 -15.92 18.94 15.01
CA THR A 218 -16.30 19.24 16.39
C THR A 218 -15.66 20.54 16.86
N ALA A 219 -16.33 21.24 17.77
CA ALA A 219 -15.79 22.45 18.38
C ALA A 219 -14.41 22.14 19.01
N GLY A 220 -13.40 22.92 18.63
CA GLY A 220 -12.01 22.73 19.09
C GLY A 220 -11.13 21.87 18.18
N MET A 221 -11.66 21.29 17.09
CA MET A 221 -10.80 20.73 16.04
C MET A 221 -9.99 21.84 15.38
N THR A 222 -8.68 21.64 15.25
CA THR A 222 -7.78 22.56 14.55
C THR A 222 -7.47 22.12 13.12
N ALA A 223 -7.77 20.86 12.78
CA ALA A 223 -7.57 20.31 11.45
C ALA A 223 -8.41 19.05 11.19
N ALA A 224 -8.57 18.67 9.92
CA ALA A 224 -8.98 17.33 9.49
C ALA A 224 -8.09 16.85 8.33
N GLN A 225 -7.95 15.53 8.20
CA GLN A 225 -7.14 14.90 7.16
C GLN A 225 -7.91 13.81 6.44
N HIS A 226 -7.80 13.79 5.12
CA HIS A 226 -8.51 12.88 4.22
C HIS A 226 -7.50 12.31 3.24
N TYR A 227 -7.42 10.99 3.15
CA TYR A 227 -6.65 10.37 2.09
C TYR A 227 -7.52 10.21 0.85
N CYS A 228 -6.99 10.66 -0.27
CA CYS A 228 -7.67 10.59 -1.54
C CYS A 228 -6.82 9.79 -2.51
N ALA A 229 -7.30 8.60 -2.88
CA ALA A 229 -6.68 7.78 -3.90
C ALA A 229 -6.71 8.48 -5.26
N ALA A 230 -5.69 8.23 -6.08
CA ALA A 230 -5.60 8.74 -7.45
C ALA A 230 -4.98 7.70 -8.38
N THR A 231 -5.31 7.75 -9.67
CA THR A 231 -4.59 7.05 -10.74
C THR A 231 -3.97 8.10 -11.66
N GLY A 232 -2.85 7.79 -12.30
CA GLY A 232 -2.17 8.73 -13.20
C GLY A 232 -3.03 9.18 -14.40
N ALA A 233 -4.16 8.51 -14.67
CA ALA A 233 -5.06 8.76 -15.80
C ALA A 233 -6.34 9.53 -15.44
N VAL A 234 -6.84 9.43 -14.20
CA VAL A 234 -8.07 10.09 -13.76
C VAL A 234 -7.76 11.02 -12.61
N ILE A 235 -7.69 12.32 -12.93
CA ILE A 235 -7.59 13.40 -11.96
C ILE A 235 -8.98 14.05 -11.89
N ASP A 236 -9.96 13.33 -11.35
CA ASP A 236 -11.22 13.98 -11.02
C ASP A 236 -11.01 14.85 -9.78
N PRO A 237 -11.45 16.11 -9.81
CA PRO A 237 -11.15 17.04 -8.74
C PRO A 237 -11.90 16.65 -7.46
N MET A 238 -11.16 16.56 -6.36
CA MET A 238 -11.74 16.61 -5.03
C MET A 238 -12.59 17.86 -4.95
N THR A 239 -13.88 17.68 -4.68
CA THR A 239 -14.81 18.80 -4.57
C THR A 239 -15.17 18.98 -3.10
N LEU A 240 -14.76 20.11 -2.55
CA LEU A 240 -15.14 20.59 -1.21
C LEU A 240 -16.30 21.58 -1.36
N GLY A 241 -17.44 21.27 -0.77
CA GLY A 241 -18.51 22.23 -0.52
C GLY A 241 -18.36 22.84 0.88
N TRP A 242 -18.21 24.16 0.97
CA TRP A 242 -18.00 24.87 2.24
C TRP A 242 -18.61 26.28 2.22
N GLN A 243 -19.42 26.59 3.23
CA GLN A 243 -20.12 27.89 3.42
C GLN A 243 -20.82 28.44 2.15
N GLY A 244 -21.38 27.56 1.33
CA GLY A 244 -22.08 27.92 0.10
C GLY A 244 -21.19 28.02 -1.15
N ASP A 245 -19.86 27.95 -1.00
CA ASP A 245 -18.91 27.89 -2.09
C ASP A 245 -18.45 26.47 -2.40
N THR A 246 -17.99 26.25 -3.63
CA THR A 246 -17.44 24.97 -4.10
C THR A 246 -15.98 25.16 -4.51
N TYR A 247 -15.09 24.45 -3.84
CA TYR A 247 -13.66 24.43 -4.14
C TYR A 247 -13.27 23.08 -4.77
N LYS A 248 -12.48 23.14 -5.85
CA LYS A 248 -12.07 21.96 -6.63
C LYS A 248 -10.56 21.82 -6.65
N ILE A 249 -10.05 20.64 -6.30
CA ILE A 249 -8.62 20.37 -6.21
C ILE A 249 -8.28 19.15 -7.04
N LYS A 250 -7.30 19.30 -7.92
CA LYS A 250 -6.70 18.18 -8.63
C LYS A 250 -5.62 17.55 -7.77
N LEU A 251 -5.81 16.28 -7.40
CA LEU A 251 -4.83 15.52 -6.64
C LEU A 251 -3.98 14.67 -7.57
N GLY A 252 -2.70 14.51 -7.23
CA GLY A 252 -1.77 13.65 -7.94
C GLY A 252 -1.28 12.51 -7.05
N ASN A 253 -0.74 11.47 -7.68
CA ASN A 253 -0.09 10.39 -6.95
C ASN A 253 1.08 10.94 -6.11
N GLY A 254 1.05 10.63 -4.82
CA GLY A 254 2.03 11.06 -3.85
C GLY A 254 2.05 12.56 -3.58
N LYS A 255 1.05 13.34 -4.02
CA LYS A 255 1.00 14.78 -3.81
C LYS A 255 -0.01 15.14 -2.73
N ASP A 256 0.53 15.53 -1.58
CA ASP A 256 -0.27 16.02 -0.46
C ASP A 256 -0.65 17.48 -0.69
N VAL A 257 -1.83 17.87 -0.23
CA VAL A 257 -2.36 19.24 -0.35
C VAL A 257 -2.76 19.73 1.04
N VAL A 258 -2.32 20.93 1.37
CA VAL A 258 -2.73 21.62 2.60
C VAL A 258 -3.61 22.80 2.21
N LEU A 259 -4.81 22.85 2.78
CA LEU A 259 -5.73 23.97 2.66
C LEU A 259 -5.98 24.59 4.01
N GLU A 260 -6.08 25.91 4.06
CA GLU A 260 -6.56 26.64 5.22
C GLU A 260 -7.98 27.14 4.97
N LEU A 261 -8.90 26.81 5.88
CA LEU A 261 -10.29 27.24 5.89
C LEU A 261 -10.45 28.33 6.96
N ASP A 262 -10.68 29.57 6.52
CA ASP A 262 -10.82 30.72 7.42
C ASP A 262 -12.31 31.04 7.68
N PHE A 263 -12.80 30.60 8.85
CA PHE A 263 -14.21 30.74 9.24
C PHE A 263 -14.65 32.20 9.45
N ALA A 264 -13.73 33.15 9.65
CA ALA A 264 -14.08 34.55 9.79
C ALA A 264 -14.37 35.22 8.44
N THR A 265 -13.80 34.70 7.35
CA THR A 265 -13.88 35.33 6.02
C THR A 265 -14.59 34.47 4.97
N GLY A 266 -14.82 33.18 5.24
CA GLY A 266 -15.37 32.24 4.26
C GLY A 266 -14.42 31.97 3.09
N LYS A 267 -13.10 32.14 3.26
CA LYS A 267 -12.10 31.88 2.21
C LYS A 267 -11.30 30.60 2.43
N VAL A 268 -11.01 29.91 1.32
CA VAL A 268 -10.10 28.76 1.23
C VAL A 268 -8.78 29.22 0.62
N THR A 269 -7.65 28.86 1.22
CA THR A 269 -6.32 29.12 0.66
C THR A 269 -5.47 27.85 0.64
N SER A 270 -4.66 27.66 -0.41
CA SER A 270 -3.69 26.56 -0.48
C SER A 270 -2.34 26.99 0.13
N LYS A 271 -1.69 26.10 0.89
CA LYS A 271 -0.32 26.27 1.36
C LYS A 271 0.67 25.41 0.59
#